data_AF-A0ABD0M147-F1
#
_entry.id   AF-A0ABD0M147-F1
#
_cell.length_a   1.000
_cell.length_b   1.000
_cell.length_c   1.000
_cell.angle_alpha   90.00
_cell.angle_beta   90.00
_cell.angle_gamma   90.00
#
_symmetry.space_group_name_H-M   'P 1'
#
loop_
_entity.id
_entity.type
_entity.pdbx_description
1 polymer ?
#
loop_
_entity_poly.entity_id
_entity_poly.type
_entity_poly.pdbx_seq_one_letter_code
_entity_poly.pdbx_strand_id
1 'polypeptide(L)'
;MKGILSKMRAWRWKCFALATVIVCYASSVLVFYRTRHTVLKPMADDATYLRSSGYQDDWLDEAYRRGPTVSLRQEFVGSSPLYPACNTSLPPGIPHWGNLPYMDPFPYVKESKNPCWRDSRKKRLQCLPYFFVGGVSKAGTTDLFARILQHPDVVNTAKETEWFTNHRYRGPVNFTKYTEVYSKLATSVQSDLKRLNTSRKISGDGTTDVFHSHRLFWGHLSGNENCSEPRVLEANHIIHLIPNARFIFLFRNPVD
;
A
#
# COMPACT_ATOMS: atom_id res chain seq x y z
N MET A 1 86.41 -20.61 17.79
CA MET A 1 85.26 -20.29 18.66
C MET A 1 84.97 -18.77 18.71
N LYS A 2 84.52 -18.16 17.61
CA LYS A 2 84.10 -16.73 17.56
C LYS A 2 82.95 -16.49 16.55
N GLY A 3 82.08 -17.49 16.33
CA GLY A 3 81.05 -17.43 15.27
C GLY A 3 79.60 -17.63 15.72
N ILE A 4 79.34 -17.96 17.00
CA ILE A 4 78.01 -18.35 17.49
C ILE A 4 77.37 -17.25 18.37
N LEU A 5 78.16 -16.32 18.91
CA LEU A 5 77.66 -15.26 19.82
C LEU A 5 77.08 -14.01 19.13
N SER A 6 77.26 -13.82 17.81
CA SER A 6 76.65 -12.67 17.11
C SER A 6 75.22 -12.92 16.62
N LYS A 7 74.82 -14.19 16.43
CA LYS A 7 73.46 -14.55 15.98
C LYS A 7 72.40 -14.52 17.10
N MET A 8 72.78 -14.55 18.38
CA MET A 8 71.82 -14.48 19.50
C MET A 8 71.42 -13.05 19.91
N ARG A 9 72.14 -12.00 19.47
CA ARG A 9 71.71 -10.60 19.72
C ARG A 9 70.63 -10.10 18.75
N ALA A 10 70.55 -10.66 17.54
CA ALA A 10 69.59 -10.23 16.53
C ALA A 10 68.15 -10.75 16.77
N TRP A 11 67.97 -11.80 17.58
CA TRP A 11 66.66 -12.34 17.92
C TRP A 11 65.98 -11.61 19.10
N ARG A 12 66.75 -10.99 20.01
CA ARG A 12 66.20 -10.30 21.18
C ARG A 12 65.47 -8.99 20.85
N TRP A 13 65.82 -8.32 19.75
CA TRP A 13 65.17 -7.07 19.35
C TRP A 13 63.88 -7.27 18.53
N LYS A 14 63.74 -8.41 17.85
CA LYS A 14 62.51 -8.72 17.09
C LYS A 14 61.35 -9.21 17.97
N CYS A 15 61.63 -9.86 19.10
CA CYS A 15 60.57 -10.24 20.06
C CYS A 15 60.04 -9.06 20.88
N PHE A 16 60.87 -8.04 21.17
CA PHE A 16 60.42 -6.87 21.94
C PHE A 16 59.49 -5.96 21.13
N ALA A 17 59.71 -5.82 19.81
CA ALA A 17 58.84 -5.02 18.95
C ALA A 17 57.44 -5.67 18.74
N LEU A 18 57.32 -6.99 18.81
CA LEU A 18 56.03 -7.68 18.66
C LEU A 18 55.18 -7.61 19.94
N ALA A 19 55.80 -7.57 21.12
CA ALA A 19 55.10 -7.51 22.40
C ALA A 19 54.46 -6.14 22.67
N THR A 20 55.09 -5.04 22.23
CA THR A 20 54.56 -3.68 22.45
C THR A 20 53.35 -3.36 21.56
N VAL A 21 53.21 -4.01 20.40
CA VAL A 21 52.05 -3.82 19.51
C VAL A 21 50.80 -4.53 20.05
N ILE A 22 50.97 -5.64 20.79
CA ILE A 22 49.84 -6.41 21.35
C ILE A 22 49.26 -5.75 22.61
N VAL A 23 50.08 -5.06 23.41
CA VAL A 23 49.59 -4.35 24.61
C VAL A 23 48.84 -3.05 24.27
N CYS A 24 49.13 -2.43 23.11
CA CYS A 24 48.32 -1.30 22.62
C CYS A 24 46.96 -1.72 22.02
N TYR A 25 46.77 -3.00 21.67
CA TYR A 25 45.48 -3.50 21.18
C TYR A 25 44.55 -3.99 22.31
N ALA A 26 45.09 -4.37 23.47
CA ALA A 26 44.29 -4.87 24.59
C ALA A 26 43.68 -3.75 25.46
N SER A 27 44.25 -2.53 25.42
CA SER A 27 43.68 -1.37 26.13
C SER A 27 42.55 -0.67 25.36
N SER A 28 42.23 -1.12 24.15
CA SER A 28 41.11 -0.63 23.34
C SER A 28 39.85 -1.50 23.46
N VAL A 29 39.94 -2.65 24.15
CA VAL A 29 38.85 -3.65 24.23
C VAL A 29 38.15 -3.66 25.59
N LEU A 30 38.67 -2.92 26.58
CA LEU A 30 38.12 -2.86 27.95
C LEU A 30 37.93 -1.43 28.48
N VAL A 31 37.64 -0.48 27.58
CA VAL A 31 37.11 0.84 27.95
C VAL A 31 35.60 0.81 27.73
N PHE A 32 34.87 0.55 28.82
CA PHE A 32 33.48 0.98 29.04
C PHE A 32 32.49 0.57 27.92
N TYR A 33 31.92 -0.63 28.00
CA TYR A 33 30.59 -0.80 28.62
C TYR A 33 30.11 0.43 29.41
N ARG A 34 29.75 1.49 28.68
CA ARG A 34 28.96 2.62 29.18
C ARG A 34 27.97 3.00 28.09
N THR A 35 26.77 2.48 28.23
CA THR A 35 25.51 3.14 27.87
C THR A 35 25.66 4.31 26.88
N ARG A 36 25.72 3.96 25.61
CA ARG A 36 25.07 4.73 24.54
C ARG A 36 24.28 3.68 23.75
N HIS A 37 23.05 3.37 24.13
CA HIS A 37 21.91 4.15 23.65
C HIS A 37 22.33 5.47 22.98
N THR A 38 23.08 5.40 21.86
CA THR A 38 22.64 6.18 20.73
C THR A 38 21.27 5.62 20.44
N VAL A 39 20.28 6.24 21.06
CA VAL A 39 18.95 6.38 20.48
C VAL A 39 19.26 6.59 19.01
N LEU A 40 19.04 5.54 18.20
CA LEU A 40 18.87 5.71 16.78
C LEU A 40 18.01 6.95 16.71
N LYS A 41 18.53 8.05 16.16
CA LYS A 41 17.65 9.19 15.83
C LYS A 41 16.44 8.51 15.22
N PRO A 42 15.23 8.65 15.79
CA PRO A 42 14.08 7.97 15.24
C PRO A 42 14.15 8.26 13.76
N MET A 43 14.27 7.21 12.93
CA MET A 43 14.17 7.38 11.48
C MET A 43 12.93 8.24 11.34
N ALA A 44 13.06 9.42 10.73
CA ALA A 44 11.93 10.34 10.59
C ALA A 44 10.78 9.47 10.10
N ASP A 45 9.77 9.28 10.95
CA ASP A 45 8.74 8.34 10.61
C ASP A 45 8.10 8.84 9.32
N ASP A 46 7.66 7.92 8.48
CA ASP A 46 7.24 8.30 7.14
C ASP A 46 6.09 9.33 7.16
N ALA A 47 5.29 9.36 8.23
CA ALA A 47 4.25 10.35 8.49
C ALA A 47 4.82 11.75 8.80
N THR A 48 5.90 11.84 9.56
CA THR A 48 6.64 13.07 9.81
C THR A 48 7.34 13.53 8.54
N TYR A 49 7.85 12.59 7.72
CA TYR A 49 8.39 12.92 6.41
C TYR A 49 7.33 13.48 5.46
N LEU A 50 6.19 12.79 5.32
CA LEU A 50 5.00 13.21 4.58
C LEU A 50 4.67 14.67 4.93
N ARG A 51 4.50 14.95 6.22
CA ARG A 51 4.20 16.29 6.74
C ARG A 51 5.31 17.32 6.49
N SER A 52 6.59 16.92 6.59
CA SER A 52 7.74 17.81 6.35
C SER A 52 7.94 18.17 4.88
N SER A 53 7.47 17.31 3.96
CA SER A 53 7.54 17.53 2.51
C SER A 53 6.44 18.46 1.97
N GLY A 54 5.55 18.94 2.85
CA GLY A 54 4.38 19.74 2.47
C GLY A 54 3.24 18.92 1.84
N TYR A 55 3.39 17.60 1.79
CA TYR A 55 2.36 16.67 1.35
C TYR A 55 1.41 16.36 2.51
N GLN A 56 0.24 16.99 2.49
CA GLN A 56 -0.74 16.92 3.56
C GLN A 56 -1.93 16.08 3.11
N ASP A 57 -1.80 14.76 3.27
CA ASP A 57 -2.86 13.83 2.89
C ASP A 57 -3.23 12.91 4.07
N ASP A 58 -4.16 13.40 4.90
CA ASP A 58 -4.50 12.81 6.20
C ASP A 58 -4.98 11.35 6.09
N TRP A 59 -5.53 10.94 4.95
CA TRP A 59 -5.97 9.55 4.76
C TRP A 59 -4.81 8.60 4.53
N LEU A 60 -3.72 9.02 3.88
CA LEU A 60 -2.54 8.18 3.69
C LEU A 60 -1.86 7.92 5.03
N ASP A 61 -1.75 8.97 5.86
CA ASP A 61 -1.26 8.85 7.24
C ASP A 61 -2.15 7.91 8.07
N GLU A 62 -3.47 8.01 7.92
CA GLU A 62 -4.42 7.15 8.64
C GLU A 62 -4.39 5.69 8.12
N ALA A 63 -4.31 5.50 6.80
CA ALA A 63 -4.18 4.19 6.17
C ALA A 63 -2.88 3.51 6.60
N TYR A 64 -1.78 4.27 6.61
CA TYR A 64 -0.50 3.83 7.11
C TYR A 64 -0.57 3.44 8.58
N ARG A 65 -1.17 4.26 9.45
CA ARG A 65 -1.33 3.93 10.89
C ARG A 65 -2.11 2.65 11.13
N ARG A 66 -3.01 2.28 10.22
CA ARG A 66 -3.78 1.02 10.26
C ARG A 66 -3.09 -0.15 9.57
N GLY A 67 -1.92 0.09 8.97
CA GLY A 67 -1.16 -0.92 8.25
C GLY A 67 -0.70 -2.05 9.18
N PRO A 68 -0.70 -3.31 8.72
CA PRO A 68 -0.34 -4.47 9.55
C PRO A 68 1.14 -4.46 9.99
N THR A 69 1.99 -3.68 9.31
CA THR A 69 3.43 -3.61 9.56
C THR A 69 3.82 -2.55 10.60
N VAL A 70 2.89 -1.67 11.00
CA VAL A 70 3.21 -0.55 11.92
C VAL A 70 3.69 -1.04 13.28
N SER A 71 3.01 -2.04 13.85
CA SER A 71 3.39 -2.62 15.14
C SER A 71 4.66 -3.46 15.09
N LEU A 72 5.09 -3.89 13.90
CA LEU A 72 6.19 -4.83 13.71
C LEU A 72 7.53 -4.15 13.37
N ARG A 73 7.58 -2.81 13.32
CA ARG A 73 8.81 -2.07 12.95
C ARG A 73 9.96 -2.23 13.95
N GLN A 74 9.62 -2.53 15.19
CA GLN A 74 10.59 -2.78 16.24
C GLN A 74 11.01 -4.25 16.29
N GLU A 75 10.43 -5.11 15.47
CA GLU A 75 10.90 -6.49 15.31
C GLU A 75 12.09 -6.49 14.36
N PHE A 76 13.15 -7.22 14.72
CA PHE A 76 14.38 -7.31 13.95
C PHE A 76 14.59 -8.73 13.45
N VAL A 77 15.09 -8.87 12.22
CA VAL A 77 15.62 -10.12 11.70
C VAL A 77 17.11 -9.92 11.44
N GLY A 78 17.94 -10.55 12.28
CA GLY A 78 19.38 -10.31 12.28
C GLY A 78 19.73 -8.89 12.74
N SER A 79 20.54 -8.18 11.97
CA SER A 79 21.00 -6.82 12.29
C SER A 79 20.13 -5.69 11.73
N SER A 80 18.99 -6.02 11.11
CA SER A 80 18.09 -5.05 10.47
C SER A 80 16.65 -5.24 10.94
N PRO A 81 15.84 -4.16 10.96
CA PRO A 81 14.42 -4.29 11.25
C PRO A 81 13.75 -5.20 10.22
N LEU A 82 12.76 -5.98 10.66
CA LEU A 82 11.93 -6.83 9.83
C LEU A 82 11.25 -6.02 8.71
N TYR A 83 10.91 -4.75 9.01
CA TYR A 83 10.36 -3.77 8.07
C TYR A 83 11.19 -2.48 8.08
N PRO A 84 12.13 -2.28 7.15
CA PRO A 84 12.91 -1.04 7.07
C PRO A 84 12.02 0.13 6.63
N ALA A 85 12.38 1.34 7.08
CA ALA A 85 11.67 2.54 6.65
C ALA A 85 11.84 2.77 5.14
N CYS A 86 10.83 3.35 4.49
CA CYS A 86 10.93 3.61 3.06
C CYS A 86 11.98 4.69 2.77
N ASN A 87 12.56 4.67 1.57
CA ASN A 87 13.49 5.72 1.18
C ASN A 87 12.71 7.00 0.85
N THR A 88 12.60 7.85 1.85
CA THR A 88 11.95 9.17 1.83
C THR A 88 12.83 10.26 1.22
N SER A 89 13.76 9.94 0.32
CA SER A 89 14.53 11.00 -0.37
C SER A 89 13.70 11.71 -1.47
N LEU A 90 12.51 11.19 -1.79
CA LEU A 90 11.56 11.75 -2.75
C LEU A 90 10.21 11.97 -2.05
N PRO A 91 9.53 13.12 -2.27
CA PRO A 91 8.22 13.33 -1.72
C PRO A 91 7.27 12.23 -2.21
N PRO A 92 6.40 11.69 -1.35
CA PRO A 92 5.31 10.83 -1.78
C PRO A 92 4.38 11.69 -2.65
N GLY A 93 4.21 11.31 -3.91
CA GLY A 93 3.48 12.15 -4.85
C GLY A 93 3.90 11.93 -6.30
N ILE A 94 2.91 11.53 -7.10
CA ILE A 94 3.00 11.02 -8.48
C ILE A 94 3.83 9.73 -8.52
N PRO A 95 3.20 8.54 -8.55
CA PRO A 95 3.96 7.31 -8.75
C PRO A 95 4.81 7.50 -10.02
N HIS A 96 6.05 7.01 -9.99
CA HIS A 96 7.03 7.13 -11.09
C HIS A 96 6.48 6.63 -12.46
N TRP A 97 5.30 6.02 -12.47
CA TRP A 97 4.72 5.20 -13.53
C TRP A 97 3.45 5.78 -14.20
N GLY A 98 3.19 7.10 -14.14
CA GLY A 98 2.32 7.77 -15.12
C GLY A 98 1.19 8.67 -14.59
N ASN A 99 0.42 9.20 -15.54
CA ASN A 99 -0.51 10.34 -15.43
C ASN A 99 -1.84 10.09 -14.68
N LEU A 100 -1.98 9.04 -13.88
CA LEU A 100 -3.22 8.80 -13.14
C LEU A 100 -3.02 9.15 -11.67
N PRO A 101 -3.27 10.42 -11.27
CA PRO A 101 -3.28 10.77 -9.86
C PRO A 101 -4.28 9.88 -9.13
N TYR A 102 -4.03 9.69 -7.84
CA TYR A 102 -5.04 9.08 -6.99
C TYR A 102 -6.31 9.95 -6.97
N MET A 103 -7.46 9.31 -6.73
CA MET A 103 -8.77 9.90 -6.93
C MET A 103 -9.40 10.24 -5.57
N ASP A 104 -9.66 11.52 -5.36
CA ASP A 104 -10.42 11.98 -4.20
C ASP A 104 -11.92 11.62 -4.31
N PRO A 105 -12.62 11.47 -3.17
CA PRO A 105 -14.05 11.28 -3.14
C PRO A 105 -14.79 12.42 -3.84
N PHE A 106 -15.80 12.04 -4.61
CA PHE A 106 -16.70 12.99 -5.25
C PHE A 106 -17.78 13.49 -4.27
N PRO A 107 -18.43 14.62 -4.56
CA PRO A 107 -19.61 15.06 -3.83
C PRO A 107 -20.80 14.11 -4.14
N TYR A 108 -20.84 12.99 -3.43
CA TYR A 108 -21.84 11.96 -3.63
C TYR A 108 -23.25 12.44 -3.24
N VAL A 109 -24.23 12.07 -4.06
CA VAL A 109 -25.66 12.34 -3.84
C VAL A 109 -26.15 11.49 -2.68
N LYS A 110 -26.62 12.13 -1.60
CA LYS A 110 -27.00 11.45 -0.35
C LYS A 110 -28.27 10.62 -0.47
N GLU A 111 -29.13 10.99 -1.42
CA GLU A 111 -30.42 10.35 -1.68
C GLU A 111 -30.28 9.02 -2.46
N SER A 112 -29.08 8.71 -2.94
CA SER A 112 -28.74 7.47 -3.63
C SER A 112 -27.93 6.56 -2.71
N LYS A 113 -28.36 5.29 -2.58
CA LYS A 113 -27.56 4.28 -1.88
C LYS A 113 -26.21 4.03 -2.56
N ASN A 114 -26.19 4.07 -3.89
CA ASN A 114 -24.97 3.88 -4.68
C ASN A 114 -24.16 5.19 -4.75
N PRO A 115 -22.82 5.16 -4.66
CA PRO A 115 -21.97 6.34 -4.76
C PRO A 115 -22.07 6.95 -6.17
N CYS A 116 -22.82 8.04 -6.28
CA CYS A 116 -23.05 8.72 -7.54
C CYS A 116 -22.88 10.23 -7.37
N TRP A 117 -22.36 10.92 -8.37
CA TRP A 117 -22.17 12.37 -8.35
C TRP A 117 -22.63 12.99 -9.67
N ARG A 118 -22.84 14.31 -9.66
CA ARG A 118 -23.18 15.06 -10.87
C ARG A 118 -21.91 15.48 -11.58
N ASP A 119 -21.68 14.95 -12.77
CA ASP A 119 -20.58 15.40 -13.62
C ASP A 119 -21.00 16.69 -14.36
N SER A 120 -20.36 17.81 -14.01
CA SER A 120 -20.61 19.13 -14.62
C SER A 120 -20.36 19.13 -16.12
N ARG A 121 -19.42 18.30 -16.61
CA ARG A 121 -19.05 18.23 -18.04
C ARG A 121 -20.08 17.45 -18.85
N LYS A 122 -20.53 16.31 -18.32
CA LYS A 122 -21.45 15.40 -19.03
C LYS A 122 -22.93 15.72 -18.77
N LYS A 123 -23.25 16.66 -17.88
CA LYS A 123 -24.62 17.03 -17.46
C LYS A 123 -25.48 15.82 -17.08
N ARG A 124 -24.84 14.74 -16.60
CA ARG A 124 -25.48 13.49 -16.21
C ARG A 124 -24.86 12.95 -14.93
N LEU A 125 -25.60 12.08 -14.25
CA LEU A 125 -25.08 11.34 -13.11
C LEU A 125 -23.97 10.39 -13.56
N GLN A 126 -22.90 10.30 -12.80
CA GLN A 126 -21.91 9.22 -12.87
C GLN A 126 -21.94 8.46 -11.56
N CYS A 127 -21.59 7.17 -11.61
CA CYS A 127 -21.62 6.30 -10.46
C CYS A 127 -20.38 5.40 -10.41
N LEU A 128 -20.05 4.98 -9.19
CA LEU A 128 -19.06 3.97 -8.87
C LEU A 128 -19.76 2.73 -8.28
N PRO A 129 -19.11 1.56 -8.20
CA PRO A 129 -19.72 0.40 -7.55
C PRO A 129 -19.98 0.67 -6.06
N TYR A 130 -21.07 0.13 -5.54
CA TYR A 130 -21.40 0.15 -4.10
C TYR A 130 -20.71 -0.98 -3.34
N PHE A 131 -20.55 -2.14 -3.98
CA PHE A 131 -19.93 -3.32 -3.40
C PHE A 131 -18.91 -3.96 -4.33
N PHE A 132 -17.99 -4.72 -3.75
CA PHE A 132 -16.92 -5.43 -4.42
C PHE A 132 -16.97 -6.91 -4.00
N VAL A 133 -17.18 -7.81 -4.95
CA VAL A 133 -16.88 -9.24 -4.75
C VAL A 133 -15.39 -9.41 -5.01
N GLY A 134 -14.61 -9.06 -4.00
CA GLY A 134 -13.19 -8.76 -4.12
C GLY A 134 -12.26 -9.97 -4.11
N GLY A 135 -12.81 -11.19 -4.02
CA GLY A 135 -12.03 -12.42 -3.93
C GLY A 135 -12.73 -13.50 -3.10
N VAL A 136 -12.08 -14.63 -2.85
CA VAL A 136 -10.79 -15.03 -3.42
C VAL A 136 -11.01 -15.76 -4.75
N SER A 137 -10.06 -15.62 -5.69
CA SER A 137 -10.11 -16.32 -6.98
C SER A 137 -10.36 -17.82 -6.79
N LYS A 138 -11.16 -18.41 -7.69
CA LYS A 138 -11.57 -19.83 -7.67
C LYS A 138 -12.42 -20.28 -6.48
N ALA A 139 -12.84 -19.38 -5.58
CA ALA A 139 -13.76 -19.71 -4.49
C ALA A 139 -15.26 -19.76 -4.89
N GLY A 140 -15.60 -19.54 -6.17
CA GLY A 140 -17.00 -19.47 -6.64
C GLY A 140 -17.56 -18.05 -6.79
N THR A 141 -16.70 -17.03 -6.83
CA THR A 141 -17.10 -15.61 -6.91
C THR A 141 -17.94 -15.28 -8.15
N THR A 142 -17.72 -15.97 -9.28
CA THR A 142 -18.53 -15.78 -10.50
C THR A 142 -19.99 -16.21 -10.29
N ASP A 143 -20.23 -17.37 -9.65
CA ASP A 143 -21.58 -17.84 -9.35
C ASP A 143 -22.26 -16.90 -8.34
N LEU A 144 -21.55 -16.53 -7.27
CA LEU A 144 -22.05 -15.57 -6.28
C LEU A 144 -22.42 -14.23 -6.93
N PHE A 145 -21.54 -13.67 -7.76
CA PHE A 145 -21.79 -12.40 -8.44
C PHE A 145 -23.03 -12.50 -9.34
N ALA A 146 -23.13 -13.57 -10.14
CA ALA A 146 -24.29 -13.80 -10.99
C ALA A 146 -25.60 -13.91 -10.20
N ARG A 147 -25.59 -14.52 -9.01
CA ARG A 147 -26.77 -14.58 -8.12
C ARG A 147 -27.12 -13.23 -7.52
N ILE A 148 -26.14 -12.44 -7.08
CA ILE A 148 -26.36 -11.09 -6.56
C ILE A 148 -27.03 -10.20 -7.62
N LEU A 149 -26.60 -10.32 -8.89
CA LEU A 149 -27.16 -9.57 -10.01
C LEU A 149 -28.65 -9.88 -10.29
N GLN A 150 -29.20 -10.97 -9.75
CA GLN A 150 -30.63 -11.30 -9.88
C GLN A 150 -31.53 -10.49 -8.92
N HIS A 151 -30.94 -9.83 -7.92
CA HIS A 151 -31.72 -9.04 -6.96
C HIS A 151 -32.32 -7.79 -7.65
N PRO A 152 -33.61 -7.46 -7.46
CA PRO A 152 -34.29 -6.39 -8.21
C PRO A 152 -33.71 -4.99 -7.99
N ASP A 153 -33.03 -4.76 -6.86
CA ASP A 153 -32.33 -3.50 -6.57
C ASP A 153 -30.86 -3.48 -7.02
N VAL A 154 -30.34 -4.59 -7.58
CA VAL A 154 -29.00 -4.63 -8.16
C VAL A 154 -29.09 -4.41 -9.66
N VAL A 155 -28.45 -3.37 -10.16
CA VAL A 155 -28.34 -3.11 -11.60
C VAL A 155 -27.18 -3.91 -12.16
N ASN A 156 -27.46 -4.68 -13.20
CA ASN A 156 -26.48 -5.54 -13.87
C ASN A 156 -25.31 -4.72 -14.45
N THR A 157 -24.09 -5.14 -14.12
CA THR A 157 -22.81 -4.58 -14.55
C THR A 157 -21.87 -5.68 -15.04
N ALA A 158 -20.89 -5.30 -15.86
CA ALA A 158 -19.85 -6.23 -16.27
C ALA A 158 -19.01 -6.66 -15.07
N LYS A 159 -18.70 -7.97 -14.99
CA LYS A 159 -17.74 -8.51 -14.03
C LYS A 159 -16.31 -8.15 -14.48
N GLU A 160 -15.38 -8.12 -13.53
CA GLU A 160 -13.93 -7.99 -13.79
C GLU A 160 -13.58 -6.73 -14.58
N THR A 161 -13.90 -5.57 -14.02
CA THR A 161 -13.46 -4.30 -14.63
C THR A 161 -11.95 -4.08 -14.50
N GLU A 162 -11.33 -4.71 -13.50
CA GLU A 162 -9.90 -4.68 -13.20
C GLU A 162 -9.29 -3.27 -13.12
N TRP A 163 -10.12 -2.25 -12.91
CA TRP A 163 -9.63 -0.87 -12.97
C TRP A 163 -8.71 -0.58 -11.80
N PHE A 164 -9.12 -0.90 -10.57
CA PHE A 164 -8.29 -0.67 -9.38
C PHE A 164 -7.02 -1.52 -9.33
N THR A 165 -6.95 -2.64 -10.07
CA THR A 165 -5.87 -3.62 -9.99
C THR A 165 -4.88 -3.50 -11.15
N ASN A 166 -5.32 -3.77 -12.39
CA ASN A 166 -4.44 -3.85 -13.55
C ASN A 166 -4.56 -2.63 -14.46
N HIS A 167 -5.80 -2.27 -14.82
CA HIS A 167 -6.04 -1.34 -15.92
C HIS A 167 -5.72 0.11 -15.59
N ARG A 168 -5.71 0.50 -14.31
CA ARG A 168 -5.24 1.83 -13.89
C ARG A 168 -3.74 2.03 -14.09
N TYR A 169 -2.92 0.98 -14.09
CA TYR A 169 -1.45 1.12 -14.21
C TYR A 169 -0.92 0.75 -15.58
N ARG A 170 -1.53 -0.27 -16.21
CA ARG A 170 -1.05 -0.85 -17.48
C ARG A 170 -2.08 -0.80 -18.60
N GLY A 171 -3.33 -0.47 -18.30
CA GLY A 171 -4.43 -0.57 -19.24
C GLY A 171 -4.68 0.73 -20.01
N PRO A 172 -5.35 0.66 -21.17
CA PRO A 172 -5.84 1.84 -21.88
C PRO A 172 -7.07 2.48 -21.19
N VAL A 173 -7.56 1.89 -20.10
CA VAL A 173 -8.82 2.25 -19.45
C VAL A 173 -8.58 3.38 -18.46
N ASN A 174 -8.82 4.61 -18.90
CA ASN A 174 -8.87 5.75 -17.99
C ASN A 174 -10.11 5.69 -17.08
N PHE A 175 -10.10 6.50 -16.03
CA PHE A 175 -11.20 6.57 -15.06
C PHE A 175 -12.56 6.86 -15.72
N THR A 176 -12.57 7.70 -16.76
CA THR A 176 -13.80 8.01 -17.49
C THR A 176 -14.42 6.75 -18.08
N LYS A 177 -13.61 5.89 -18.71
CA LYS A 177 -14.06 4.64 -19.30
C LYS A 177 -14.52 3.64 -18.24
N TYR A 178 -13.85 3.61 -17.09
CA TYR A 178 -14.28 2.82 -15.95
C TYR A 178 -15.68 3.22 -15.45
N THR A 179 -15.97 4.51 -15.30
CA THR A 179 -17.32 4.97 -14.88
C THR A 179 -18.42 4.66 -15.91
N GLU A 180 -18.08 4.46 -17.20
CA GLU A 180 -19.06 4.11 -18.23
C GLU A 180 -19.65 2.71 -18.06
N VAL A 181 -18.91 1.79 -17.42
CA VAL A 181 -19.42 0.46 -17.04
C VAL A 181 -20.70 0.60 -16.20
N TYR A 182 -20.78 1.65 -15.38
CA TYR A 182 -21.89 1.93 -14.46
C TYR A 182 -22.93 2.91 -15.05
N SER A 183 -22.89 3.18 -16.36
CA SER A 183 -23.81 4.13 -17.01
C SER A 183 -25.29 3.70 -16.92
N LYS A 184 -25.58 2.40 -17.01
CA LYS A 184 -26.95 1.86 -16.84
C LYS A 184 -27.49 2.16 -15.45
N LEU A 185 -26.67 1.94 -14.42
CA LEU A 185 -27.01 2.27 -13.04
C LEU A 185 -27.23 3.77 -12.89
N ALA A 186 -26.32 4.61 -13.41
CA ALA A 186 -26.46 6.06 -13.33
C ALA A 186 -27.79 6.55 -13.92
N THR A 187 -28.23 6.00 -15.05
CA THR A 187 -29.54 6.30 -15.64
C THR A 187 -30.69 5.83 -14.74
N SER A 188 -30.61 4.63 -14.17
CA SER A 188 -31.64 4.11 -13.26
C SER A 188 -31.77 4.95 -12.00
N VAL A 189 -30.64 5.28 -11.35
CA VAL A 189 -30.60 6.15 -10.17
C VAL A 189 -31.13 7.53 -10.51
N GLN A 190 -30.73 8.10 -11.65
CA GLN A 190 -31.20 9.42 -12.08
C GLN A 190 -32.73 9.44 -12.34
N SER A 191 -33.32 8.33 -12.80
CA SER A 191 -34.77 8.19 -12.95
C SER A 191 -35.48 8.11 -11.59
N ASP A 192 -34.97 7.29 -10.67
CA ASP A 192 -35.53 7.15 -9.32
C ASP A 192 -35.44 8.46 -8.54
N LEU A 193 -34.32 9.19 -8.62
CA LEU A 193 -34.17 10.51 -8.00
C LEU A 193 -35.18 11.52 -8.54
N LYS A 194 -35.53 11.48 -9.83
CA LYS A 194 -36.55 12.39 -10.41
C LYS A 194 -37.97 12.02 -9.97
N ARG A 195 -38.25 10.74 -9.77
CA ARG A 195 -39.60 10.22 -9.50
C ARG A 195 -39.93 10.14 -8.02
N LEU A 196 -38.96 9.69 -7.21
CA LEU A 196 -39.13 9.34 -5.79
C LEU A 196 -38.27 10.19 -4.86
N ASN A 197 -37.40 11.05 -5.39
CA ASN A 197 -36.40 11.79 -4.62
C ASN A 197 -35.41 10.91 -3.83
N THR A 198 -35.37 9.60 -4.09
CA THR A 198 -34.43 8.65 -3.49
C THR A 198 -34.24 7.44 -4.40
N SER A 199 -33.09 6.76 -4.31
CA SER A 199 -32.80 5.53 -5.04
C SER A 199 -32.15 4.48 -4.13
N ARG A 200 -32.72 3.27 -4.15
CA ARG A 200 -32.15 2.07 -3.50
C ARG A 200 -31.30 1.22 -4.45
N LYS A 201 -31.22 1.60 -5.73
CA LYS A 201 -30.48 0.85 -6.75
C LYS A 201 -28.98 0.88 -6.45
N ILE A 202 -28.34 -0.27 -6.57
CA ILE A 202 -26.91 -0.46 -6.36
C ILE A 202 -26.29 -1.23 -7.52
N SER A 203 -24.98 -1.13 -7.67
CA SER A 203 -24.20 -2.00 -8.55
C SER A 203 -22.95 -2.47 -7.83
N GLY A 204 -22.27 -3.46 -8.38
CA GLY A 204 -21.01 -3.93 -7.82
C GLY A 204 -19.95 -4.24 -8.87
N ASP A 205 -18.75 -4.40 -8.37
CA ASP A 205 -17.59 -4.87 -9.11
C ASP A 205 -17.25 -6.31 -8.68
N GLY A 206 -17.05 -7.19 -9.66
CA GLY A 206 -16.74 -8.60 -9.42
C GLY A 206 -15.27 -8.96 -9.54
N THR A 207 -14.35 -7.99 -9.51
CA THR A 207 -12.90 -8.22 -9.65
C THR A 207 -12.34 -8.94 -8.41
N THR A 208 -11.93 -10.20 -8.59
CA THR A 208 -11.40 -11.06 -7.51
C THR A 208 -10.01 -10.70 -7.03
N ASP A 209 -9.33 -9.87 -7.82
CA ASP A 209 -7.95 -9.54 -7.57
C ASP A 209 -7.81 -8.46 -6.51
N VAL A 210 -8.89 -7.76 -6.15
CA VAL A 210 -8.89 -6.76 -5.06
C VAL A 210 -8.32 -7.31 -3.74
N PHE A 211 -8.52 -8.60 -3.45
CA PHE A 211 -7.97 -9.26 -2.26
C PHE A 211 -6.43 -9.46 -2.31
N HIS A 212 -5.86 -9.70 -3.50
CA HIS A 212 -4.48 -10.21 -3.63
C HIS A 212 -3.61 -9.52 -4.69
N SER A 213 -4.15 -8.54 -5.43
CA SER A 213 -3.48 -7.82 -6.53
C SER A 213 -2.27 -7.03 -6.05
N HIS A 214 -2.23 -6.71 -4.75
CA HIS A 214 -1.10 -6.04 -4.13
C HIS A 214 0.21 -6.74 -4.50
N ARG A 215 0.23 -8.07 -4.64
CA ARG A 215 1.44 -8.86 -4.95
C ARG A 215 2.29 -8.34 -6.12
N LEU A 216 1.70 -7.78 -7.18
CA LEU A 216 2.45 -7.34 -8.36
C LEU A 216 2.54 -5.83 -8.52
N PHE A 217 1.60 -5.08 -7.92
CA PHE A 217 1.43 -3.65 -8.21
C PHE A 217 1.44 -2.74 -6.99
N TRP A 218 1.68 -3.27 -5.80
CA TRP A 218 1.66 -2.45 -4.60
C TRP A 218 2.63 -1.27 -4.68
N GLY A 219 3.81 -1.43 -5.28
CA GLY A 219 4.78 -0.33 -5.46
C GLY A 219 4.32 0.80 -6.40
N HIS A 220 3.24 0.59 -7.16
CA HIS A 220 2.60 1.62 -8.00
C HIS A 220 1.48 2.37 -7.28
N LEU A 221 1.06 1.92 -6.09
CA LEU A 221 0.09 2.64 -5.28
C LEU A 221 0.74 3.87 -4.66
N SER A 222 0.09 5.02 -4.79
CA SER A 222 0.50 6.22 -4.05
C SER A 222 0.52 5.93 -2.56
N GLY A 223 1.62 6.29 -1.89
CA GLY A 223 1.90 5.95 -0.50
C GLY A 223 2.92 4.80 -0.34
N ASN A 224 3.21 4.04 -1.39
CA ASN A 224 4.17 2.92 -1.36
C ASN A 224 5.50 3.22 -2.05
N GLU A 225 5.74 4.46 -2.44
CA GLU A 225 6.94 4.87 -3.17
C GLU A 225 8.22 4.53 -2.40
N ASN A 226 9.17 3.87 -3.08
CA ASN A 226 10.48 3.50 -2.56
C ASN A 226 10.47 2.73 -1.23
N CYS A 227 9.38 2.00 -0.98
CA CYS A 227 9.31 1.06 0.12
C CYS A 227 9.83 -0.31 -0.30
N SER A 228 10.26 -1.11 0.67
CA SER A 228 10.52 -2.54 0.48
C SER A 228 9.26 -3.39 0.64
N GLU A 229 8.20 -2.85 1.26
CA GLU A 229 6.95 -3.52 1.61
C GLU A 229 5.75 -2.55 1.46
N PRO A 230 4.53 -3.04 1.22
CA PRO A 230 3.34 -2.18 1.06
C PRO A 230 2.92 -1.51 2.38
N ARG A 231 2.73 -0.18 2.34
CA ARG A 231 2.17 0.64 3.43
C ARG A 231 0.66 0.80 3.30
N VAL A 232 0.18 0.93 2.06
CA VAL A 232 -1.23 1.00 1.71
C VAL A 232 -1.56 -0.06 0.67
N LEU A 233 -2.79 -0.54 0.71
CA LEU A 233 -3.31 -1.54 -0.22
C LEU A 233 -4.35 -0.91 -1.15
N GLU A 234 -4.71 -1.60 -2.21
CA GLU A 234 -5.78 -1.21 -3.14
C GLU A 234 -7.09 -0.97 -2.38
N ALA A 235 -7.38 -1.75 -1.34
CA ALA A 235 -8.54 -1.56 -0.49
C ALA A 235 -8.56 -0.18 0.19
N ASN A 236 -7.40 0.35 0.62
CA ASN A 236 -7.31 1.70 1.19
C ASN A 236 -7.67 2.75 0.13
N HIS A 237 -7.18 2.59 -1.10
CA HIS A 237 -7.51 3.49 -2.21
C HIS A 237 -9.01 3.42 -2.57
N ILE A 238 -9.60 2.22 -2.57
CA ILE A 238 -11.04 2.03 -2.82
C ILE A 238 -11.87 2.69 -1.71
N ILE A 239 -11.53 2.46 -0.45
CA ILE A 239 -12.26 3.03 0.70
C ILE A 239 -12.13 4.54 0.71
N HIS A 240 -10.95 5.08 0.37
CA HIS A 240 -10.80 6.52 0.31
C HIS A 240 -11.72 7.15 -0.75
N LEU A 241 -11.67 6.63 -1.98
CA LEU A 241 -12.52 7.10 -3.05
C LEU A 241 -14.01 6.87 -2.74
N ILE A 242 -14.34 5.72 -2.16
CA ILE A 242 -15.70 5.25 -1.87
C ILE A 242 -15.79 4.88 -0.37
N PRO A 243 -16.00 5.87 0.51
CA PRO A 243 -15.97 5.66 1.97
C PRO A 243 -16.92 4.59 2.50
N ASN A 244 -18.02 4.36 1.79
CA ASN A 244 -19.05 3.39 2.16
C ASN A 244 -18.98 2.09 1.33
N ALA A 245 -17.86 1.81 0.66
CA ALA A 245 -17.66 0.59 -0.12
C ALA A 245 -17.87 -0.65 0.75
N ARG A 246 -18.53 -1.67 0.17
CA ARG A 246 -18.76 -2.96 0.83
C ARG A 246 -17.93 -4.04 0.16
N PHE A 247 -17.09 -4.73 0.92
CA PHE A 247 -16.31 -5.86 0.42
C PHE A 247 -16.95 -7.17 0.80
N ILE A 248 -17.07 -8.08 -0.17
CA ILE A 248 -17.55 -9.44 0.00
C ILE A 248 -16.40 -10.36 -0.41
N PHE A 249 -15.93 -11.17 0.53
CA PHE A 249 -14.92 -12.18 0.29
C PHE A 249 -15.52 -13.56 0.47
N LEU A 250 -15.28 -14.42 -0.51
CA LEU A 250 -15.64 -15.82 -0.49
C LEU A 250 -14.37 -16.64 -0.34
N PHE A 251 -14.36 -17.51 0.66
CA PHE A 251 -13.26 -18.42 0.93
C PHE A 251 -13.72 -19.85 0.65
N ARG A 252 -12.78 -20.67 0.17
CA ARG A 252 -12.92 -22.12 0.09
C ARG A 252 -11.77 -22.76 0.86
N ASN A 253 -11.85 -24.07 1.09
CA ASN A 253 -10.70 -24.81 1.59
C ASN A 253 -9.52 -24.59 0.62
N PRO A 254 -8.34 -24.15 1.10
CA PRO A 254 -7.21 -23.83 0.23
C PRO A 254 -6.64 -25.05 -0.53
N VAL A 255 -6.97 -26.28 -0.12
CA VAL A 255 -6.51 -27.53 -0.77
C VAL A 255 -7.44 -27.96 -1.90
N ASP A 256 -8.72 -27.64 -1.81
CA ASP A 256 -9.69 -27.84 -2.90
C ASP A 256 -9.39 -26.85 -4.02
#